data_AF-A0A9C7SBR8-F1
#
_entry.id   AF-A0A9C7SBR8-F1
#
_cell.length_a   1.000
_cell.length_b   1.000
_cell.length_c   1.000
_cell.angle_alpha   90.00
_cell.angle_beta   90.00
_cell.angle_gamma   90.00
#
_symmetry.space_group_name_H-M   'P 1'
#
loop_
_entity.id
_entity.type
_entity.pdbx_description
1 polymer ?
#
loop_
_entity_poly.entity_id
_entity_poly.type
_entity_poly.pdbx_seq_one_letter_code
_entity_poly.pdbx_strand_id
1 'polypeptide(L)'
;EVDDLKYASAAGALNYGFPTIADTVIPQILPTGVTLYEHVVSMPFDDIEGKDDTEKARRLVERCIEVRGVKVKITEVPIPVPYGSAFEGERVRRADMRIEFGGKYSRCFEYLRMRPLDEVEDHKIEIVGPGFEDVEVGGAMDLGIVVEVAGRKMQEDFEPVLERQIHYFLNAASGVQHIGQRDIAWIRISKTAAEKGFNLRHFGEILHARFHSDFGTIVDKVQVTIYTDKDEIAKWLEIARKAYDYRNRRIAEMTDESVDTFYSCILCQSFAPNHVCVISPERLGLCGAYNWLDCKASYEINPTGPNQPIKKGTCLDPVKGYFTGVNEYAKVASHGTVEQVAMYSIMENPMTACGCFECIMMIIPEANGFMIVSREDTGMTPAGMTFSTLAGMCGGGIQTPGVMGIGKYYILSKKFISADGGFKRVVWMSKNLKDTMHDELQALCERIGEPDLLDKIADGTIATTVEELLAFLEEKGHPALSMPPLL
;
A
#
# COMPACT_ATOMS: atom_id res chain seq x y z
N GLU A 1 -39.91 -15.01 -7.71
CA GLU A 1 -40.72 -15.37 -8.89
C GLU A 1 -40.15 -14.70 -10.13
N VAL A 2 -39.85 -15.48 -11.16
CA VAL A 2 -39.31 -15.02 -12.45
C VAL A 2 -40.47 -14.82 -13.41
N ASP A 3 -40.70 -13.57 -13.81
CA ASP A 3 -41.71 -13.21 -14.81
C ASP A 3 -41.14 -13.27 -16.24
N ASP A 4 -42.00 -13.14 -17.24
CA ASP A 4 -41.63 -13.21 -18.66
C ASP A 4 -40.56 -12.18 -19.05
N LEU A 5 -40.56 -11.00 -18.42
CA LEU A 5 -39.56 -9.96 -18.69
C LEU A 5 -38.19 -10.33 -18.14
N LYS A 6 -38.14 -10.87 -16.91
CA LYS A 6 -36.91 -11.39 -16.30
C LYS A 6 -36.38 -12.60 -17.09
N TYR A 7 -37.25 -13.48 -17.54
CA TYR A 7 -36.87 -14.62 -18.39
C TYR A 7 -36.30 -14.17 -19.74
N ALA A 8 -36.95 -13.21 -20.41
CA ALA A 8 -36.43 -12.62 -21.65
C ALA A 8 -35.09 -11.90 -21.44
N SER A 9 -34.91 -11.24 -20.29
CA SER A 9 -33.64 -10.59 -19.93
C SER A 9 -32.52 -11.61 -19.68
N ALA A 10 -32.83 -12.74 -19.03
CA ALA A 10 -31.91 -13.86 -18.85
C ALA A 10 -31.47 -14.45 -20.19
N ALA A 11 -32.39 -14.60 -21.14
CA ALA A 11 -32.05 -15.00 -22.51
C ALA A 11 -31.17 -13.95 -23.21
N GLY A 12 -31.36 -12.66 -22.94
CA GLY A 12 -30.50 -11.58 -23.43
C GLY A 12 -29.06 -11.66 -22.90
N ALA A 13 -28.85 -12.11 -21.66
CA ALA A 13 -27.52 -12.31 -21.09
C ALA A 13 -26.70 -13.38 -21.83
N LEU A 14 -27.38 -14.37 -22.44
CA LEU A 14 -26.73 -15.38 -23.28
C LEU A 14 -26.02 -14.75 -24.49
N ASN A 15 -26.53 -13.65 -25.06
CA ASN A 15 -25.86 -12.97 -26.18
C ASN A 15 -24.48 -12.41 -25.82
N TYR A 16 -24.21 -12.22 -24.52
CA TYR A 16 -22.91 -11.77 -23.99
C TYR A 16 -22.06 -12.94 -23.47
N GLY A 17 -22.48 -14.18 -23.68
CA GLY A 17 -21.79 -15.38 -23.19
C GLY A 17 -21.91 -15.58 -21.67
N PHE A 18 -22.94 -15.00 -21.04
CA PHE A 18 -23.20 -15.17 -19.61
C PHE A 18 -24.35 -16.17 -19.38
N PRO A 19 -24.11 -17.27 -18.66
CA PRO A 19 -25.18 -18.15 -18.23
C PRO A 19 -26.00 -17.51 -17.12
N THR A 20 -27.28 -17.88 -17.04
CA THR A 20 -28.20 -17.48 -15.98
C THR A 20 -28.71 -18.72 -15.26
N ILE A 21 -28.64 -18.73 -13.93
CA ILE A 21 -29.20 -19.79 -13.09
C ILE A 21 -30.28 -19.15 -12.22
N ALA A 22 -31.47 -19.75 -12.23
CA ALA A 22 -32.58 -19.34 -11.37
C ALA A 22 -32.81 -20.36 -10.27
N ASP A 23 -33.04 -19.85 -9.06
CA ASP A 23 -33.44 -20.59 -7.86
C ASP A 23 -34.94 -20.95 -7.84
N THR A 24 -35.63 -20.72 -8.97
CA THR A 24 -37.04 -21.05 -9.20
C THR A 24 -37.21 -21.91 -10.45
N VAL A 25 -38.35 -22.60 -10.52
CA VAL A 25 -38.74 -23.40 -11.70
C VAL A 25 -38.99 -22.48 -12.90
N ILE A 26 -38.15 -22.58 -13.92
CA ILE A 26 -38.29 -21.86 -15.20
C ILE A 26 -37.97 -22.77 -16.38
N PRO A 27 -38.48 -22.46 -17.60
CA PRO A 27 -38.04 -23.18 -18.80
C PRO A 27 -36.53 -23.08 -18.97
N GLN A 28 -35.88 -24.17 -19.35
CA GLN A 28 -34.42 -24.19 -19.50
C GLN A 28 -34.02 -23.99 -20.97
N ILE A 29 -32.93 -23.27 -21.18
CA ILE A 29 -32.25 -23.17 -22.48
C ILE A 29 -30.92 -23.93 -22.31
N LEU A 30 -30.85 -25.12 -22.90
CA LEU A 30 -29.72 -26.05 -22.81
C LEU A 30 -28.93 -26.10 -24.14
N PRO A 31 -27.68 -26.60 -24.14
CA PRO A 31 -26.80 -26.51 -25.31
C PRO A 31 -27.37 -27.20 -26.56
N THR A 32 -27.34 -26.50 -27.70
CA THR A 32 -27.75 -27.03 -29.02
C THR A 32 -26.58 -27.33 -29.96
N GLY A 33 -25.34 -27.34 -29.45
CA GLY A 33 -24.13 -27.75 -30.19
C GLY A 33 -23.34 -26.63 -30.89
N VAL A 34 -23.69 -25.35 -30.67
CA VAL A 34 -22.96 -24.19 -31.23
C VAL A 34 -22.11 -23.45 -30.19
N THR A 35 -22.47 -23.50 -28.89
CA THR A 35 -21.69 -22.96 -27.77
C THR A 35 -21.56 -24.01 -26.65
N LEU A 36 -20.41 -24.04 -25.95
CA LEU A 36 -20.07 -25.11 -24.99
C LEU A 36 -20.73 -24.93 -23.61
N TYR A 37 -21.14 -23.72 -23.20
CA TYR A 37 -21.59 -23.42 -21.81
C TYR A 37 -22.63 -22.30 -21.66
N GLU A 38 -23.57 -22.12 -22.59
CA GLU A 38 -24.66 -21.12 -22.42
C GLU A 38 -25.94 -21.77 -21.89
N HIS A 39 -26.42 -21.27 -20.75
CA HIS A 39 -27.44 -21.91 -19.92
C HIS A 39 -28.43 -20.87 -19.42
N VAL A 40 -29.72 -21.05 -19.70
CA VAL A 40 -30.74 -20.67 -18.70
C VAL A 40 -31.07 -21.95 -17.98
N VAL A 41 -30.56 -22.11 -16.77
CA VAL A 41 -30.72 -23.32 -15.96
C VAL A 41 -31.63 -23.03 -14.79
N SER A 42 -32.62 -23.89 -14.62
CA SER A 42 -33.49 -23.88 -13.47
C SER A 42 -32.92 -24.85 -12.44
N MET A 43 -32.58 -24.33 -11.26
CA MET A 43 -32.10 -25.08 -10.11
C MET A 43 -32.88 -24.61 -8.88
N PRO A 44 -34.15 -25.05 -8.71
CA PRO A 44 -34.99 -24.59 -7.61
C PRO A 44 -34.29 -24.80 -6.26
N PHE A 45 -34.27 -23.78 -5.40
CA PHE A 45 -33.47 -23.80 -4.16
C PHE A 45 -33.85 -24.98 -3.24
N ASP A 46 -35.14 -25.28 -3.17
CA ASP A 46 -35.67 -26.37 -2.34
C ASP A 46 -35.22 -27.76 -2.82
N ASP A 47 -34.99 -27.92 -4.12
CA ASP A 47 -34.55 -29.17 -4.76
C ASP A 47 -33.04 -29.40 -4.65
N ILE A 48 -32.29 -28.42 -4.14
CA ILE A 48 -30.84 -28.56 -3.91
C ILE A 48 -30.64 -29.43 -2.66
N GLU A 49 -29.94 -30.55 -2.83
CA GLU A 49 -29.52 -31.38 -1.71
C GLU A 49 -28.56 -30.62 -0.78
N GLY A 50 -28.79 -30.65 0.53
CA GLY A 50 -27.91 -30.05 1.53
C GLY A 50 -28.50 -30.23 2.92
N LYS A 51 -27.65 -30.33 3.95
CA LYS A 51 -28.13 -30.53 5.34
C LYS A 51 -28.80 -29.29 5.93
N ASP A 52 -28.48 -28.11 5.40
CA ASP A 52 -28.98 -26.79 5.79
C ASP A 52 -28.94 -25.84 4.58
N ASP A 53 -29.56 -24.66 4.72
CA ASP A 53 -29.60 -23.65 3.65
C ASP A 53 -28.22 -23.13 3.25
N THR A 54 -27.23 -23.21 4.15
CA THR A 54 -25.85 -22.79 3.86
C THR A 54 -25.19 -23.79 2.91
N GLU A 55 -25.38 -25.09 3.12
CA GLU A 55 -24.89 -26.13 2.21
C GLU A 55 -25.61 -26.07 0.86
N LYS A 56 -26.93 -25.83 0.85
CA LYS A 56 -27.69 -25.63 -0.40
C LYS A 56 -27.17 -24.43 -1.20
N ALA A 57 -26.97 -23.30 -0.53
CA ALA A 57 -26.40 -22.10 -1.15
C ALA A 57 -24.98 -22.36 -1.69
N ARG A 58 -24.15 -23.13 -0.97
CA ARG A 58 -22.81 -23.52 -1.44
C ARG A 58 -22.88 -24.33 -2.73
N ARG A 59 -23.78 -25.31 -2.81
CA ARG A 59 -23.96 -26.13 -4.04
C ARG A 59 -24.54 -25.33 -5.21
N LEU A 60 -25.42 -24.37 -4.94
CA LEU A 60 -25.89 -23.43 -5.96
C LEU A 60 -24.72 -22.62 -6.55
N VAL A 61 -23.85 -22.09 -5.69
CA VAL A 61 -22.64 -21.36 -6.10
C VAL A 61 -21.67 -22.25 -6.88
N GLU A 62 -21.45 -23.49 -6.44
CA GLU A 62 -20.64 -24.47 -7.18
C GLU A 62 -21.20 -24.71 -8.59
N ARG A 63 -22.52 -24.84 -8.73
CA ARG A 63 -23.17 -24.99 -10.04
C ARG A 63 -23.00 -23.74 -10.90
N CYS A 64 -23.10 -22.54 -10.34
CA CYS A 64 -22.83 -21.29 -11.05
C CYS A 64 -21.40 -21.23 -11.59
N ILE A 65 -20.43 -21.63 -10.77
CA ILE A 65 -19.01 -21.69 -11.13
C ILE A 65 -18.78 -22.70 -12.28
N GLU A 66 -19.35 -23.90 -12.16
CA GLU A 66 -19.25 -24.96 -13.15
C GLU A 66 -19.86 -24.55 -14.49
N VAL A 67 -21.10 -24.05 -14.46
CA VAL A 67 -21.86 -23.62 -15.64
C VAL A 67 -21.17 -22.46 -16.35
N ARG A 68 -20.52 -21.55 -15.62
CA ARG A 68 -19.73 -20.47 -16.22
C ARG A 68 -18.37 -20.94 -16.76
N GLY A 69 -17.91 -22.11 -16.35
CA GLY A 69 -16.56 -22.62 -16.65
C GLY A 69 -15.46 -21.91 -15.88
N VAL A 70 -15.78 -21.31 -14.71
CA VAL A 70 -14.78 -20.63 -13.87
C VAL A 70 -14.00 -21.68 -13.11
N LYS A 71 -12.68 -21.69 -13.25
CA LYS A 71 -11.80 -22.51 -12.41
C LYS A 71 -11.38 -21.68 -11.20
N VAL A 72 -12.11 -21.83 -10.09
CA VAL A 72 -11.77 -21.15 -8.84
C VAL A 72 -10.66 -21.94 -8.15
N LYS A 73 -9.48 -21.33 -8.01
CA LYS A 73 -8.48 -21.78 -7.04
C LYS A 73 -8.84 -21.17 -5.69
N ILE A 74 -9.62 -21.89 -4.90
CA ILE A 74 -9.89 -21.47 -3.51
C ILE A 74 -8.64 -21.79 -2.70
N THR A 75 -7.95 -20.76 -2.22
CA THR A 75 -7.01 -20.94 -1.12
C THR A 75 -7.82 -20.93 0.15
N GLU A 76 -7.97 -22.07 0.79
CA GLU A 76 -8.59 -22.13 2.11
C GLU A 76 -7.65 -21.46 3.10
N VAL A 77 -8.10 -20.36 3.69
CA VAL A 77 -7.35 -19.63 4.72
C VAL A 77 -8.03 -19.97 6.06
N PRO A 78 -7.37 -20.68 6.99
CA PRO A 78 -8.03 -21.26 8.16
C PRO A 78 -8.23 -20.20 9.26
N ILE A 79 -9.18 -19.29 9.02
CA ILE A 79 -9.53 -18.21 9.93
C ILE A 79 -11.05 -18.14 10.17
N PRO A 80 -11.52 -17.59 11.31
CA PRO A 80 -12.92 -17.60 11.68
C PRO A 80 -13.75 -16.45 11.07
N VAL A 81 -13.15 -15.68 10.16
CA VAL A 81 -13.80 -14.53 9.49
C VAL A 81 -13.79 -14.74 7.98
N PRO A 82 -14.75 -14.16 7.24
CA PRO A 82 -14.68 -14.14 5.79
C PRO A 82 -13.35 -13.57 5.28
N TYR A 83 -12.80 -14.19 4.25
CA TYR A 83 -11.54 -13.81 3.63
C TYR A 83 -11.70 -13.63 2.12
N GLY A 84 -11.20 -12.51 1.59
CA GLY A 84 -11.24 -12.20 0.17
C GLY A 84 -11.00 -10.72 -0.13
N SER A 85 -10.70 -10.40 -1.39
CA SER A 85 -10.42 -9.03 -1.84
C SER A 85 -11.58 -8.05 -1.64
N ALA A 86 -12.81 -8.53 -1.48
CA ALA A 86 -13.98 -7.70 -1.19
C ALA A 86 -13.90 -6.99 0.17
N PHE A 87 -13.12 -7.51 1.10
CA PHE A 87 -12.90 -6.91 2.43
C PHE A 87 -11.68 -5.97 2.44
N GLU A 88 -10.91 -5.94 1.37
CA GLU A 88 -9.75 -5.06 1.25
C GLU A 88 -10.20 -3.60 1.28
N GLY A 89 -9.62 -2.81 2.19
CA GLY A 89 -9.98 -1.40 2.36
C GLY A 89 -11.10 -1.14 3.38
N GLU A 90 -11.63 -2.17 4.04
CA GLU A 90 -12.46 -1.98 5.24
C GLU A 90 -11.75 -1.09 6.27
N ARG A 91 -12.47 -0.10 6.79
CA ARG A 91 -11.94 0.82 7.82
C ARG A 91 -12.52 0.47 9.17
N VAL A 92 -11.67 0.08 10.12
CA VAL A 92 -12.06 -0.14 11.51
C VAL A 92 -12.03 1.21 12.24
N ARG A 93 -13.22 1.78 12.48
CA ARG A 93 -13.37 3.03 13.22
C ARG A 93 -13.22 2.79 14.72
N ARG A 94 -12.87 3.83 15.47
CA ARG A 94 -12.67 3.76 16.93
C ARG A 94 -13.87 3.16 17.68
N ALA A 95 -15.09 3.42 17.23
CA ALA A 95 -16.31 2.88 17.83
C ALA A 95 -16.42 1.34 17.71
N ASP A 96 -15.85 0.77 16.65
CA ASP A 96 -15.95 -0.66 16.31
C ASP A 96 -14.66 -1.42 16.62
N MET A 97 -13.66 -0.75 17.18
CA MET A 97 -12.31 -1.28 17.40
C MET A 97 -12.25 -2.16 18.66
N ARG A 98 -11.68 -3.35 18.52
CA ARG A 98 -11.32 -4.23 19.64
C ARG A 98 -9.94 -3.90 20.19
N ILE A 99 -8.96 -3.73 19.31
CA ILE A 99 -7.56 -3.49 19.62
C ILE A 99 -6.88 -2.76 18.45
N GLU A 100 -5.87 -1.96 18.78
CA GLU A 100 -4.98 -1.27 17.85
C GLU A 100 -3.52 -1.66 18.10
N PHE A 101 -2.75 -1.86 17.04
CA PHE A 101 -1.30 -2.10 17.07
C PHE A 101 -0.58 -1.07 16.23
N GLY A 102 0.43 -0.40 16.78
CA GLY A 102 1.08 0.74 16.14
C GLY A 102 0.33 2.05 16.37
N GLY A 103 0.49 2.99 15.43
CA GLY A 103 -0.12 4.31 15.52
C GLY A 103 0.45 5.15 16.67
N LYS A 104 -0.41 5.89 17.37
CA LYS A 104 0.01 6.86 18.41
C LYS A 104 0.38 6.22 19.74
N TYR A 105 -0.24 5.09 20.09
CA TYR A 105 -0.23 4.54 21.45
C TYR A 105 0.59 3.27 21.62
N SER A 106 1.13 2.73 20.52
CA SER A 106 1.91 1.50 20.52
C SER A 106 2.84 1.46 19.31
N ARG A 107 3.74 0.49 19.25
CA ARG A 107 4.64 0.24 18.12
C ARG A 107 4.19 -0.98 17.36
N CYS A 108 4.25 -0.92 16.03
CA CYS A 108 4.00 -2.10 15.21
C CYS A 108 5.00 -2.15 14.06
N PHE A 109 5.61 -3.32 13.85
CA PHE A 109 6.49 -3.56 12.72
C PHE A 109 6.21 -4.91 12.04
N GLU A 110 6.51 -4.99 10.75
CA GLU A 110 6.46 -6.20 9.95
C GLU A 110 7.78 -6.40 9.20
N TYR A 111 8.40 -7.57 9.35
CA TYR A 111 9.71 -7.86 8.78
C TYR A 111 9.70 -9.24 8.14
N LEU A 112 9.92 -9.28 6.83
CA LEU A 112 10.10 -10.53 6.10
C LEU A 112 11.57 -10.70 5.74
N ARG A 113 12.09 -11.90 5.97
CA ARG A 113 13.46 -12.27 5.61
C ARG A 113 13.55 -13.68 5.04
N MET A 114 14.49 -13.90 4.14
CA MET A 114 14.83 -15.24 3.70
C MET A 114 15.77 -15.92 4.67
N ARG A 115 15.63 -17.24 4.79
CA ARG A 115 16.54 -18.11 5.54
C ARG A 115 16.86 -19.36 4.73
N PRO A 116 17.98 -20.06 5.04
CA PRO A 116 18.25 -21.38 4.50
C PRO A 116 17.08 -22.35 4.73
N LEU A 117 16.87 -23.29 3.79
CA LEU A 117 15.75 -24.24 3.81
C LEU A 117 15.71 -25.14 5.05
N ASP A 118 16.86 -25.42 5.67
CA ASP A 118 17.03 -26.21 6.88
C ASP A 118 16.79 -25.42 8.18
N GLU A 119 16.73 -24.10 8.10
CA GLU A 119 16.47 -23.21 9.24
C GLU A 119 14.99 -22.79 9.35
N VAL A 120 14.16 -23.08 8.34
CA VAL A 120 12.72 -22.78 8.33
C VAL A 120 11.90 -24.05 8.49
N GLU A 121 11.01 -24.04 9.48
CA GLU A 121 9.98 -25.06 9.67
C GLU A 121 8.67 -24.57 9.04
N ASP A 122 8.20 -25.25 7.99
CA ASP A 122 6.98 -24.84 7.29
C ASP A 122 5.76 -24.96 8.19
N HIS A 123 4.86 -23.97 8.09
CA HIS A 123 3.64 -23.83 8.91
C HIS A 123 3.92 -23.67 10.42
N LYS A 124 5.15 -23.35 10.82
CA LYS A 124 5.43 -22.98 12.20
C LYS A 124 4.93 -21.56 12.48
N ILE A 125 3.93 -21.46 13.35
CA ILE A 125 3.37 -20.18 13.83
C ILE A 125 3.56 -20.11 15.34
N GLU A 126 4.27 -19.08 15.80
CA GLU A 126 4.59 -18.89 17.21
C GLU A 126 4.14 -17.50 17.68
N ILE A 127 3.64 -17.41 18.92
CA ILE A 127 3.28 -16.16 19.58
C ILE A 127 4.18 -16.02 20.81
N VAL A 128 5.02 -14.98 20.81
CA VAL A 128 5.97 -14.69 21.88
C VAL A 128 5.50 -13.45 22.64
N GLY A 129 4.89 -13.68 23.81
CA GLY A 129 4.28 -12.66 24.65
C GLY A 129 2.78 -12.88 24.84
N PRO A 130 2.09 -11.97 25.55
CA PRO A 130 0.66 -12.08 25.80
C PRO A 130 -0.17 -11.81 24.54
N GLY A 131 -1.35 -12.43 24.46
CA GLY A 131 -2.37 -12.03 23.49
C GLY A 131 -3.10 -10.75 23.92
N PHE A 132 -4.09 -10.33 23.15
CA PHE A 132 -4.86 -9.10 23.43
C PHE A 132 -6.15 -9.34 24.22
N GLU A 133 -6.41 -10.57 24.66
CA GLU A 133 -7.65 -10.99 25.33
C GLU A 133 -7.94 -10.14 26.57
N ASP A 134 -6.90 -9.86 27.36
CA ASP A 134 -6.97 -9.07 28.60
C ASP A 134 -6.78 -7.55 28.40
N VAL A 135 -6.50 -7.11 27.17
CA VAL A 135 -6.41 -5.68 26.85
C VAL A 135 -7.81 -5.09 26.75
N GLU A 136 -8.03 -3.94 27.39
CA GLU A 136 -9.32 -3.22 27.36
C GLU A 136 -9.80 -3.00 25.91
N VAL A 137 -11.12 -3.10 25.70
CA VAL A 137 -11.73 -2.89 24.39
C VAL A 137 -11.41 -1.49 23.87
N GLY A 138 -10.80 -1.42 22.69
CA GLY A 138 -10.35 -0.16 22.10
C GLY A 138 -9.01 0.34 22.64
N GLY A 139 -8.30 -0.49 23.42
CA GLY A 139 -6.92 -0.26 23.84
C GLY A 139 -5.91 -0.44 22.70
N ALA A 140 -4.63 -0.35 23.07
CA ALA A 140 -3.51 -0.51 22.16
C ALA A 140 -2.44 -1.46 22.72
N MET A 141 -1.72 -2.17 21.85
CA MET A 141 -0.65 -3.10 22.22
C MET A 141 0.47 -3.08 21.17
N ASP A 142 1.71 -3.31 21.58
CA ASP A 142 2.81 -3.42 20.62
C ASP A 142 2.74 -4.76 19.84
N LEU A 143 3.22 -4.76 18.60
CA LEU A 143 3.20 -5.93 17.71
C LEU A 143 4.43 -6.00 16.80
N GLY A 144 5.06 -7.16 16.73
CA GLY A 144 6.07 -7.48 15.72
C GLY A 144 5.64 -8.69 14.91
N ILE A 145 5.57 -8.57 13.59
CA ILE A 145 5.31 -9.69 12.69
C ILE A 145 6.61 -10.03 11.98
N VAL A 146 7.23 -11.15 12.34
CA VAL A 146 8.43 -11.65 11.66
C VAL A 146 8.06 -12.85 10.80
N VAL A 147 8.31 -12.74 9.50
CA VAL A 147 8.06 -13.79 8.51
C VAL A 147 9.39 -14.30 7.99
N GLU A 148 9.67 -15.58 8.21
CA GLU A 148 10.84 -16.25 7.66
C GLU A 148 10.39 -17.15 6.52
N VAL A 149 10.94 -16.90 5.33
CA VAL A 149 10.63 -17.67 4.12
C VAL A 149 11.86 -18.41 3.62
N ALA A 150 11.66 -19.58 3.03
CA ALA A 150 12.72 -20.28 2.32
C ALA A 150 12.19 -20.83 1.00
N GLY A 151 13.04 -20.86 -0.02
CA GLY A 151 12.71 -21.55 -1.26
C GLY A 151 13.87 -21.55 -2.24
N ARG A 152 13.88 -22.53 -3.16
CA ARG A 152 14.98 -22.74 -4.11
C ARG A 152 15.20 -21.56 -5.07
N LYS A 153 14.13 -20.82 -5.37
CA LYS A 153 14.16 -19.64 -6.23
C LYS A 153 14.08 -18.34 -5.44
N MET A 154 14.02 -18.40 -4.11
CA MET A 154 14.00 -17.21 -3.26
C MET A 154 15.35 -16.49 -3.30
N GLN A 155 15.31 -15.16 -3.30
CA GLN A 155 16.47 -14.28 -3.32
C GLN A 155 16.25 -13.12 -2.36
N GLU A 156 17.31 -12.53 -1.82
CA GLU A 156 17.19 -11.39 -0.88
C GLU A 156 16.46 -10.20 -1.55
N ASP A 157 16.61 -10.06 -2.87
CA ASP A 157 15.92 -9.08 -3.72
C ASP A 157 14.40 -9.21 -3.68
N PHE A 158 13.87 -10.38 -3.34
CA PHE A 158 12.43 -10.63 -3.29
C PHE A 158 11.84 -10.33 -1.90
N GLU A 159 12.66 -10.13 -0.87
CA GLU A 159 12.17 -9.85 0.47
C GLU A 159 11.25 -8.62 0.53
N PRO A 160 11.59 -7.45 -0.05
CA PRO A 160 10.72 -6.27 0.01
C PRO A 160 9.40 -6.48 -0.74
N VAL A 161 9.45 -7.25 -1.85
CA VAL A 161 8.27 -7.59 -2.65
C VAL A 161 7.28 -8.43 -1.84
N LEU A 162 7.79 -9.46 -1.16
CA LEU A 162 6.97 -10.34 -0.32
C LEU A 162 6.51 -9.62 0.96
N GLU A 163 7.37 -8.83 1.60
CA GLU A 163 7.03 -8.06 2.81
C GLU A 163 5.83 -7.16 2.56
N ARG A 164 5.77 -6.51 1.39
CA ARG A 164 4.63 -5.66 1.03
C ARG A 164 3.31 -6.41 0.91
N GLN A 165 3.34 -7.71 0.63
CA GLN A 165 2.12 -8.52 0.53
C GLN A 165 1.45 -8.73 1.87
N ILE A 166 2.17 -8.57 3.00
CA ILE A 166 1.58 -8.65 4.34
C ILE A 166 0.41 -7.66 4.46
N HIS A 167 0.58 -6.44 3.95
CA HIS A 167 -0.50 -5.45 3.88
C HIS A 167 -1.74 -5.99 3.14
N TYR A 168 -1.55 -6.59 1.97
CA TYR A 168 -2.66 -7.08 1.15
C TYR A 168 -3.34 -8.29 1.80
N PHE A 169 -2.54 -9.23 2.29
CA PHE A 169 -3.02 -10.47 2.88
C PHE A 169 -3.82 -10.21 4.16
N LEU A 170 -3.34 -9.31 5.02
CA LEU A 170 -4.05 -9.00 6.27
C LEU A 170 -5.34 -8.20 6.02
N ASN A 171 -5.37 -7.28 5.04
CA ASN A 171 -6.58 -6.51 4.71
C ASN A 171 -7.67 -7.35 4.03
N ALA A 172 -7.35 -8.53 3.49
CA ALA A 172 -8.35 -9.41 2.89
C ALA A 172 -9.20 -10.15 3.96
N ALA A 173 -8.85 -10.07 5.25
CA ALA A 173 -9.66 -10.61 6.34
C ALA A 173 -10.70 -9.58 6.81
N SER A 174 -11.99 -9.95 6.76
CA SER A 174 -13.07 -9.05 7.21
C SER A 174 -12.89 -8.62 8.67
N GLY A 175 -13.02 -7.32 8.91
CA GLY A 175 -12.85 -6.71 10.23
C GLY A 175 -11.39 -6.51 10.66
N VAL A 176 -10.42 -6.70 9.76
CA VAL A 176 -9.01 -6.37 9.97
C VAL A 176 -8.62 -5.24 9.04
N GLN A 177 -7.97 -4.21 9.59
CA GLN A 177 -7.42 -3.09 8.82
C GLN A 177 -5.92 -3.03 9.04
N HIS A 178 -5.13 -3.07 7.96
CA HIS A 178 -3.69 -2.90 8.00
C HIS A 178 -3.27 -1.69 7.13
N ILE A 179 -2.53 -0.74 7.68
CA ILE A 179 -1.96 0.42 6.97
C ILE A 179 -0.49 0.56 7.35
N GLY A 180 0.29 1.24 6.53
CA GLY A 180 1.71 1.40 6.76
C GLY A 180 2.47 0.19 6.24
N GLN A 181 3.70 0.05 6.72
CA GLN A 181 4.66 -0.97 6.31
C GLN A 181 5.86 -0.96 7.27
N ARG A 182 6.76 -1.94 7.13
CA ARG A 182 8.07 -1.95 7.82
C ARG A 182 7.88 -1.64 9.32
N ASP A 183 8.53 -0.61 9.86
CA ASP A 183 8.49 -0.23 11.27
C ASP A 183 7.42 0.81 11.64
N ILE A 184 6.52 1.14 10.71
CA ILE A 184 5.42 2.07 10.89
C ILE A 184 4.07 1.43 10.52
N ALA A 185 4.01 0.10 10.58
CA ALA A 185 2.77 -0.63 10.37
C ALA A 185 1.72 -0.21 11.43
N TRP A 186 0.45 -0.26 11.05
CA TRP A 186 -0.67 0.13 11.89
C TRP A 186 -1.85 -0.78 11.61
N ILE A 187 -2.20 -1.61 12.59
CA ILE A 187 -3.19 -2.67 12.45
C ILE A 187 -4.32 -2.45 13.43
N ARG A 188 -5.56 -2.65 12.99
CA ARG A 188 -6.75 -2.67 13.83
C ARG A 188 -7.55 -3.94 13.61
N ILE A 189 -8.11 -4.46 14.69
CA ILE A 189 -9.07 -5.57 14.65
C ILE A 189 -10.41 -5.05 15.18
N SER A 190 -11.50 -5.38 14.49
CA SER A 190 -12.85 -5.00 14.90
C SER A 190 -13.38 -5.89 16.03
N LYS A 191 -14.37 -5.39 16.78
CA LYS A 191 -15.11 -6.16 17.80
C LYS A 191 -15.72 -7.43 17.20
N THR A 192 -16.37 -7.30 16.05
CA THR A 192 -17.02 -8.42 15.36
C THR A 192 -16.04 -9.50 14.91
N ALA A 193 -14.84 -9.14 14.46
CA ALA A 193 -13.82 -10.13 14.11
C ALA A 193 -13.34 -10.90 15.36
N ALA A 194 -13.09 -10.18 16.45
CA ALA A 194 -12.67 -10.79 17.72
C ALA A 194 -13.77 -11.68 18.33
N GLU A 195 -15.03 -11.27 18.28
CA GLU A 195 -16.19 -12.06 18.75
C GLU A 195 -16.36 -13.37 17.96
N LYS A 196 -16.01 -13.37 16.68
CA LYS A 196 -15.98 -14.59 15.85
C LYS A 196 -14.79 -15.50 16.18
N GLY A 197 -13.84 -15.03 17.01
CA GLY A 197 -12.66 -15.80 17.44
C GLY A 197 -11.35 -15.41 16.74
N PHE A 198 -11.32 -14.33 15.95
CA PHE A 198 -10.08 -13.86 15.33
C PHE A 198 -9.09 -13.41 16.41
N ASN A 199 -7.83 -13.83 16.29
CA ASN A 199 -6.75 -13.62 17.26
C ASN A 199 -5.38 -13.55 16.54
N LEU A 200 -4.29 -13.31 17.28
CA LEU A 200 -2.95 -13.11 16.71
C LEU A 200 -2.43 -14.29 15.88
N ARG A 201 -2.79 -15.53 16.22
CA ARG A 201 -2.35 -16.72 15.46
C ARG A 201 -2.82 -16.67 14.02
N HIS A 202 -4.01 -16.10 13.79
CA HIS A 202 -4.62 -16.02 12.47
C HIS A 202 -3.84 -15.12 11.51
N PHE A 203 -3.02 -14.17 12.00
CA PHE A 203 -2.07 -13.48 11.14
C PHE A 203 -1.07 -14.46 10.51
N GLY A 204 -0.51 -15.38 11.29
CA GLY A 204 0.37 -16.43 10.79
C GLY A 204 -0.32 -17.37 9.79
N GLU A 205 -1.56 -17.77 10.08
CA GLU A 205 -2.35 -18.65 9.20
C GLU A 205 -2.64 -17.99 7.84
N ILE A 206 -3.00 -16.69 7.85
CA ILE A 206 -3.19 -15.91 6.62
C ILE A 206 -1.88 -15.86 5.82
N LEU A 207 -0.78 -15.47 6.47
CA LEU A 207 0.50 -15.29 5.79
C LEU A 207 1.02 -16.60 5.20
N HIS A 208 0.98 -17.70 5.95
CA HIS A 208 1.35 -19.03 5.46
C HIS A 208 0.54 -19.43 4.22
N ALA A 209 -0.80 -19.40 4.33
CA ALA A 209 -1.67 -19.84 3.23
C ALA A 209 -1.50 -18.97 1.97
N ARG A 210 -1.33 -17.65 2.13
CA ARG A 210 -1.24 -16.72 1.00
C ARG A 210 0.12 -16.68 0.34
N PHE A 211 1.21 -16.76 1.09
CA PHE A 211 2.54 -16.86 0.49
C PHE A 211 2.68 -18.14 -0.34
N HIS A 212 2.19 -19.28 0.16
CA HIS A 212 2.17 -20.52 -0.63
C HIS A 212 1.30 -20.42 -1.88
N SER A 213 0.12 -19.81 -1.77
CA SER A 213 -0.81 -19.71 -2.90
C SER A 213 -0.32 -18.78 -4.01
N ASP A 214 0.13 -17.59 -3.64
CA ASP A 214 0.47 -16.55 -4.60
C ASP A 214 1.93 -16.63 -5.06
N PHE A 215 2.82 -17.17 -4.21
CA PHE A 215 4.27 -17.19 -4.42
C PHE A 215 4.88 -18.59 -4.29
N GLY A 216 4.09 -19.67 -4.35
CA GLY A 216 4.58 -21.06 -4.22
C GLY A 216 5.56 -21.52 -5.30
N THR A 217 5.82 -20.73 -6.33
CA THR A 217 6.92 -20.98 -7.29
C THR A 217 8.28 -20.54 -6.77
N ILE A 218 8.31 -19.68 -5.74
CA ILE A 218 9.49 -19.03 -5.17
C ILE A 218 9.65 -19.39 -3.70
N VAL A 219 8.54 -19.45 -2.96
CA VAL A 219 8.47 -19.74 -1.53
C VAL A 219 8.07 -21.20 -1.35
N ASP A 220 8.99 -22.01 -0.79
CA ASP A 220 8.77 -23.43 -0.49
C ASP A 220 8.36 -23.66 0.97
N LYS A 221 8.76 -22.76 1.90
CA LYS A 221 8.42 -22.83 3.32
C LYS A 221 8.17 -21.45 3.92
N VAL A 222 7.23 -21.37 4.86
CA VAL A 222 6.90 -20.14 5.59
C VAL A 222 6.78 -20.43 7.08
N GLN A 223 7.50 -19.65 7.88
CA GLN A 223 7.43 -19.61 9.34
C GLN A 223 7.06 -18.19 9.76
N VAL A 224 6.17 -18.06 10.74
CA VAL A 224 5.72 -16.76 11.25
C VAL A 224 5.85 -16.71 12.76
N THR A 225 6.51 -15.67 13.27
CA THR A 225 6.55 -15.39 14.70
C THR A 225 5.92 -14.03 14.97
N ILE A 226 4.94 -14.03 15.86
CA ILE A 226 4.25 -12.82 16.32
C ILE A 226 4.80 -12.45 17.70
N TYR A 227 5.41 -11.27 17.80
CA TYR A 227 5.98 -10.75 19.03
C TYR A 227 5.06 -9.70 19.66
N THR A 228 4.75 -9.88 20.93
CA THR A 228 4.04 -8.91 21.78
C THR A 228 4.77 -8.67 23.10
N ASP A 229 5.81 -9.47 23.37
CA ASP A 229 6.80 -9.22 24.40
C ASP A 229 7.67 -7.99 24.07
N LYS A 230 7.84 -7.11 25.06
CA LYS A 230 8.50 -5.81 24.86
C LYS A 230 9.99 -5.93 24.52
N ASP A 231 10.69 -6.88 25.13
CA ASP A 231 12.14 -7.02 24.95
C ASP A 231 12.44 -7.64 23.59
N GLU A 232 11.67 -8.67 23.20
CA GLU A 232 11.80 -9.25 21.86
C GLU A 232 11.37 -8.27 20.76
N ILE A 233 10.34 -7.45 20.97
CA ILE A 233 9.98 -6.38 20.02
C ILE A 233 11.14 -5.40 19.83
N ALA A 234 11.75 -4.91 20.91
CA ALA A 234 12.86 -3.95 20.81
C ALA A 234 14.03 -4.51 20.01
N LYS A 235 14.40 -5.77 20.29
CA LYS A 235 15.47 -6.51 19.60
C LYS A 235 15.18 -6.72 18.11
N TRP A 236 14.00 -7.25 17.77
CA TRP A 236 13.65 -7.52 16.38
C TRP A 236 13.44 -6.25 15.56
N LEU A 237 12.90 -5.20 16.17
CA LEU A 237 12.79 -3.89 15.54
C LEU A 237 14.16 -3.33 15.13
N GLU A 238 15.19 -3.48 15.97
CA GLU A 238 16.55 -3.06 15.63
C GLU A 238 17.11 -3.86 14.43
N ILE A 239 16.90 -5.18 14.42
CA ILE A 239 17.31 -6.06 13.31
C ILE A 239 16.61 -5.63 12.01
N ALA A 240 15.29 -5.43 12.08
CA ALA A 240 14.47 -5.03 10.94
C ALA A 240 14.93 -3.67 10.38
N ARG A 241 15.17 -2.68 11.23
CA ARG A 241 15.65 -1.34 10.83
C ARG A 241 17.00 -1.39 10.11
N LYS A 242 17.94 -2.22 10.57
CA LYS A 242 19.22 -2.44 9.87
C LYS A 242 19.01 -3.03 8.47
N ALA A 243 18.11 -3.99 8.32
CA ALA A 243 17.76 -4.56 7.02
C ALA A 243 17.08 -3.53 6.10
N TYR A 244 16.17 -2.71 6.63
CA TYR A 244 15.53 -1.65 5.86
C TYR A 244 16.51 -0.61 5.36
N ASP A 245 17.44 -0.16 6.20
CA ASP A 245 18.50 0.79 5.81
C ASP A 245 19.36 0.21 4.67
N TYR A 246 19.80 -1.04 4.79
CA TYR A 246 20.53 -1.72 3.71
C TYR A 246 19.73 -1.77 2.40
N ARG A 247 18.45 -2.17 2.45
CA ARG A 247 17.56 -2.22 1.29
C ARG A 247 17.42 -0.84 0.63
N ASN A 248 17.30 0.23 1.42
CA ASN A 248 17.19 1.60 0.90
C ASN A 248 18.49 2.10 0.25
N ARG A 249 19.65 1.73 0.79
CA ARG A 249 20.96 2.15 0.25
C ARG A 249 21.33 1.47 -1.05
N ARG A 250 20.81 0.26 -1.30
CA ARG A 250 21.15 -0.55 -2.47
C ARG A 250 20.83 0.12 -3.82
N ILE A 251 19.86 1.02 -3.86
CA ILE A 251 19.48 1.72 -5.10
C ILE A 251 20.26 3.03 -5.32
N ALA A 252 21.09 3.46 -4.37
CA ALA A 252 21.67 4.81 -4.35
C ALA A 252 22.57 5.15 -5.56
N GLU A 253 23.08 4.15 -6.27
CA GLU A 253 23.94 4.35 -7.45
C GLU A 253 23.16 4.45 -8.76
N MET A 254 21.88 4.04 -8.80
CA MET A 254 21.06 4.09 -10.00
C MET A 254 20.44 5.48 -10.18
N THR A 255 20.45 6.00 -11.40
CA THR A 255 19.82 7.29 -11.74
C THR A 255 18.68 7.11 -12.75
N ASP A 256 17.79 8.10 -12.82
CA ASP A 256 16.68 8.09 -13.77
C ASP A 256 17.17 8.17 -15.23
N GLU A 257 18.34 8.77 -15.47
CA GLU A 257 19.02 8.76 -16.77
C GLU A 257 19.64 7.40 -17.12
N SER A 258 20.07 6.62 -16.12
CA SER A 258 20.77 5.35 -16.35
C SER A 258 19.87 4.21 -16.83
N VAL A 259 18.54 4.37 -16.73
CA VAL A 259 17.54 3.38 -17.14
C VAL A 259 16.68 3.90 -18.28
N ASP A 260 16.17 3.01 -19.14
CA ASP A 260 15.19 3.33 -20.19
C ASP A 260 13.72 3.05 -19.77
N THR A 261 13.57 2.43 -18.60
CA THR A 261 12.33 1.82 -18.11
C THR A 261 12.08 2.27 -16.68
N PHE A 262 10.89 2.81 -16.43
CA PHE A 262 10.32 2.97 -15.08
C PHE A 262 9.34 1.83 -14.81
N TYR A 263 8.77 1.78 -13.61
CA TYR A 263 7.73 0.81 -13.28
C TYR A 263 6.49 1.50 -12.74
N SER A 264 5.33 0.95 -13.06
CA SER A 264 4.11 1.32 -12.36
C SER A 264 3.94 0.54 -11.05
N CYS A 265 3.08 1.03 -10.19
CA CYS A 265 2.43 0.22 -9.17
C CYS A 265 0.97 0.64 -9.05
N ILE A 266 0.06 -0.30 -9.31
CA ILE A 266 -1.39 -0.12 -9.17
C ILE A 266 -1.99 -0.88 -7.98
N LEU A 267 -1.15 -1.37 -7.06
CA LEU A 267 -1.57 -2.18 -5.93
C LEU A 267 -2.62 -1.47 -5.04
N CYS A 268 -2.52 -0.14 -4.92
CA CYS A 268 -3.45 0.64 -4.11
C CYS A 268 -4.77 1.02 -4.82
N GLN A 269 -5.01 0.51 -6.04
CA GLN A 269 -6.28 0.77 -6.74
C GLN A 269 -7.49 0.07 -6.10
N SER A 270 -7.27 -0.86 -5.17
CA SER A 270 -8.32 -1.45 -4.35
C SER A 270 -9.11 -0.41 -3.54
N PHE A 271 -8.46 0.67 -3.10
CA PHE A 271 -9.10 1.77 -2.36
C PHE A 271 -8.93 3.16 -2.98
N ALA A 272 -8.06 3.31 -3.98
CA ALA A 272 -7.88 4.53 -4.77
C ALA A 272 -7.90 4.19 -6.28
N PRO A 273 -9.08 3.94 -6.89
CA PRO A 273 -9.20 3.27 -8.19
C PRO A 273 -8.45 3.92 -9.36
N ASN A 274 -8.26 5.23 -9.31
CA ASN A 274 -7.60 5.99 -10.37
C ASN A 274 -6.14 6.32 -10.08
N HIS A 275 -5.63 5.91 -8.92
CA HIS A 275 -4.26 6.17 -8.53
C HIS A 275 -3.28 5.28 -9.30
N VAL A 276 -2.16 5.87 -9.70
CA VAL A 276 -1.03 5.18 -10.34
C VAL A 276 0.26 5.72 -9.73
N CYS A 277 1.05 4.88 -9.08
CA CYS A 277 2.43 5.22 -8.76
C CYS A 277 3.31 4.97 -9.99
N VAL A 278 4.18 5.92 -10.32
CA VAL A 278 5.28 5.74 -11.28
C VAL A 278 6.58 5.76 -10.50
N ILE A 279 7.33 4.68 -10.54
CA ILE A 279 8.49 4.43 -9.69
C ILE A 279 9.73 4.43 -10.58
N SER A 280 10.68 5.28 -10.24
CA SER A 280 11.98 5.42 -10.90
C SER A 280 13.12 5.17 -9.89
N PRO A 281 14.36 4.95 -10.34
CA PRO A 281 15.50 4.81 -9.43
C PRO A 281 15.61 5.94 -8.39
N GLU A 282 15.32 7.18 -8.80
CA GLU A 282 15.43 8.37 -7.95
C GLU A 282 14.07 8.83 -7.40
N ARG A 283 12.98 8.11 -7.64
CA ARG A 283 11.65 8.36 -7.07
C ARG A 283 10.98 7.04 -6.68
N LEU A 284 11.20 6.63 -5.44
CA LEU A 284 10.52 5.46 -4.87
C LEU A 284 9.00 5.67 -4.76
N GLY A 285 8.27 4.57 -4.61
CA GLY A 285 6.83 4.61 -4.38
C GLY A 285 6.51 5.39 -3.11
N LEU A 286 5.45 6.21 -3.16
CA LEU A 286 5.06 7.08 -2.04
C LEU A 286 4.82 6.32 -0.74
N CYS A 287 4.51 5.02 -0.83
CA CYS A 287 4.38 4.20 0.35
C CYS A 287 5.66 4.22 1.16
N GLY A 288 6.84 4.13 0.54
CA GLY A 288 8.15 3.94 1.16
C GLY A 288 8.67 2.50 1.12
N ALA A 289 7.80 1.54 0.80
CA ALA A 289 8.15 0.11 0.78
C ALA A 289 8.72 -0.37 -0.57
N TYR A 290 8.31 0.23 -1.69
CA TYR A 290 8.72 -0.18 -3.03
C TYR A 290 9.64 0.85 -3.68
N ASN A 291 10.83 0.41 -4.05
CA ASN A 291 11.73 1.10 -4.97
C ASN A 291 11.64 0.49 -6.39
N TRP A 292 12.47 0.98 -7.31
CA TRP A 292 12.48 0.52 -8.71
C TRP A 292 12.91 -0.96 -8.86
N LEU A 293 13.89 -1.43 -8.07
CA LEU A 293 14.34 -2.82 -8.08
C LEU A 293 13.23 -3.76 -7.58
N ASP A 294 12.50 -3.35 -6.54
CA ASP A 294 11.37 -4.11 -6.01
C ASP A 294 10.28 -4.28 -7.06
N CYS A 295 9.98 -3.21 -7.81
CA CYS A 295 8.98 -3.27 -8.88
C CYS A 295 9.42 -4.16 -10.04
N LYS A 296 10.71 -4.10 -10.40
CA LYS A 296 11.31 -5.00 -11.40
C LYS A 296 11.19 -6.46 -10.95
N ALA A 297 11.60 -6.77 -9.72
CA ALA A 297 11.49 -8.09 -9.14
C ALA A 297 10.02 -8.56 -9.11
N SER A 298 9.10 -7.71 -8.68
CA SER A 298 7.67 -8.05 -8.66
C SER A 298 7.11 -8.39 -10.05
N TYR A 299 7.56 -7.69 -11.11
CA TYR A 299 7.18 -8.01 -12.48
C TYR A 299 7.79 -9.34 -12.97
N GLU A 300 9.04 -9.61 -12.62
CA GLU A 300 9.71 -10.90 -12.94
C GLU A 300 9.01 -12.08 -12.26
N ILE A 301 8.51 -11.88 -11.04
CA ILE A 301 7.74 -12.88 -10.28
C ILE A 301 6.36 -13.11 -10.89
N ASN A 302 5.64 -12.02 -11.20
CA ASN A 302 4.29 -12.07 -11.76
C ASN A 302 4.11 -11.00 -12.85
N PRO A 303 4.30 -11.37 -14.14
CA PRO A 303 4.15 -10.43 -15.26
C PRO A 303 2.74 -9.85 -15.42
N THR A 304 1.73 -10.51 -14.84
CA THR A 304 0.34 -10.04 -14.80
C THR A 304 -0.02 -9.30 -13.51
N GLY A 305 0.97 -9.06 -12.65
CA GLY A 305 0.81 -8.38 -11.37
C GLY A 305 0.65 -6.86 -11.47
N PRO A 306 0.58 -6.18 -10.32
CA PRO A 306 0.30 -4.74 -10.23
C PRO A 306 1.49 -3.85 -10.64
N ASN A 307 2.67 -4.43 -10.86
CA ASN A 307 3.87 -3.72 -11.27
C ASN A 307 4.14 -3.99 -12.75
N GLN A 308 4.03 -2.97 -13.58
CA GLN A 308 4.22 -3.10 -15.03
C GLN A 308 5.36 -2.20 -15.50
N PRO A 309 6.21 -2.66 -16.45
CA PRO A 309 7.27 -1.83 -17.01
C PRO A 309 6.69 -0.70 -17.86
N ILE A 310 7.18 0.51 -17.62
CA ILE A 310 6.87 1.71 -18.40
C ILE A 310 8.14 2.09 -19.17
N LYS A 311 8.16 1.86 -20.48
CA LYS A 311 9.20 2.44 -21.33
C LYS A 311 9.06 3.95 -21.31
N LYS A 312 10.13 4.70 -21.00
CA LYS A 312 10.04 6.17 -20.90
C LYS A 312 9.53 6.82 -22.20
N GLY A 313 9.94 6.28 -23.35
CA GLY A 313 9.62 6.90 -24.64
C GLY A 313 10.34 8.25 -24.81
N THR A 314 9.72 9.19 -25.49
CA THR A 314 10.31 10.52 -25.74
C THR A 314 10.24 11.39 -24.49
N CYS A 315 11.37 11.99 -24.10
CA CYS A 315 11.41 13.03 -23.08
C CYS A 315 10.84 14.33 -23.67
N LEU A 316 9.66 14.73 -23.21
CA LEU A 316 8.97 15.96 -23.65
C LEU A 316 9.51 17.19 -22.92
N ASP A 317 9.85 17.02 -21.63
CA ASP A 317 10.43 18.07 -20.79
C ASP A 317 11.41 17.42 -19.79
N PRO A 318 12.74 17.65 -19.93
CA PRO A 318 13.73 17.07 -19.03
C PRO A 318 13.79 17.73 -17.65
N VAL A 319 13.25 18.94 -17.50
CA VAL A 319 13.24 19.67 -16.23
C VAL A 319 12.12 19.17 -15.34
N LYS A 320 10.90 19.11 -15.88
CA LYS A 320 9.71 18.59 -15.15
C LYS A 320 9.61 17.07 -15.15
N GLY A 321 10.31 16.42 -16.08
CA GLY A 321 10.30 14.97 -16.23
C GLY A 321 9.02 14.46 -16.90
N TYR A 322 8.58 15.13 -17.97
CA TYR A 322 7.49 14.61 -18.81
C TYR A 322 8.03 13.62 -19.83
N PHE A 323 7.45 12.43 -19.84
CA PHE A 323 7.84 11.34 -20.73
C PHE A 323 6.58 10.78 -21.42
N THR A 324 6.63 10.54 -22.73
CA THR A 324 5.45 10.06 -23.47
C THR A 324 4.91 8.76 -22.90
N GLY A 325 5.78 7.79 -22.60
CA GLY A 325 5.34 6.49 -22.09
C GLY A 325 4.78 6.56 -20.66
N VAL A 326 5.27 7.50 -19.84
CA VAL A 326 4.69 7.75 -18.50
C VAL A 326 3.27 8.30 -18.64
N ASN A 327 3.06 9.29 -19.51
CA ASN A 327 1.74 9.89 -19.73
C ASN A 327 0.75 8.90 -20.34
N GLU A 328 1.18 8.13 -21.36
CA GLU A 328 0.37 7.09 -21.99
C GLU A 328 -0.07 6.02 -20.98
N TYR A 329 0.88 5.52 -20.16
CA TYR A 329 0.56 4.53 -19.15
C TYR A 329 -0.37 5.11 -18.07
N ALA A 330 -0.06 6.31 -17.55
CA ALA A 330 -0.87 6.96 -16.53
C ALA A 330 -2.32 7.15 -17.02
N LYS A 331 -2.51 7.57 -18.28
CA LYS A 331 -3.84 7.74 -18.88
C LYS A 331 -4.61 6.43 -18.93
N VAL A 332 -3.99 5.32 -19.35
CA VAL A 332 -4.66 4.01 -19.41
C VAL A 332 -4.96 3.49 -18.01
N ALA A 333 -3.96 3.45 -17.14
CA ALA A 333 -4.07 2.84 -15.81
C ALA A 333 -4.93 3.65 -14.82
N SER A 334 -5.14 4.95 -15.07
CA SER A 334 -6.03 5.81 -14.27
C SER A 334 -7.45 5.94 -14.87
N HIS A 335 -7.81 5.09 -15.83
CA HIS A 335 -9.11 5.14 -16.53
C HIS A 335 -9.38 6.49 -17.22
N GLY A 336 -8.33 7.14 -17.70
CA GLY A 336 -8.39 8.41 -18.42
C GLY A 336 -8.41 9.66 -17.52
N THR A 337 -8.30 9.51 -16.21
CA THR A 337 -8.39 10.66 -15.27
C THR A 337 -7.09 11.44 -15.09
N VAL A 338 -5.94 10.78 -15.29
CA VAL A 338 -4.61 11.41 -15.24
C VAL A 338 -4.01 11.45 -16.64
N GLU A 339 -3.95 12.64 -17.23
CA GLU A 339 -3.43 12.79 -18.60
C GLU A 339 -1.91 12.92 -18.67
N GLN A 340 -1.32 13.59 -17.68
CA GLN A 340 0.11 13.88 -17.63
C GLN A 340 0.63 13.75 -16.20
N VAL A 341 1.88 13.34 -16.04
CA VAL A 341 2.55 13.26 -14.74
C VAL A 341 3.92 13.92 -14.84
N ALA A 342 4.14 14.97 -14.05
CA ALA A 342 5.46 15.53 -13.85
C ALA A 342 6.23 14.68 -12.83
N MET A 343 7.34 14.08 -13.27
CA MET A 343 8.17 13.26 -12.37
C MET A 343 8.95 14.10 -11.36
N TYR A 344 9.19 15.38 -11.64
CA TYR A 344 10.11 16.22 -10.84
C TYR A 344 9.49 17.55 -10.37
N SER A 345 8.18 17.73 -10.50
CA SER A 345 7.44 18.91 -9.99
C SER A 345 6.23 18.50 -9.14
N ILE A 346 6.01 19.22 -8.05
CA ILE A 346 4.78 19.20 -7.25
C ILE A 346 3.78 20.29 -7.73
N MET A 347 4.28 21.34 -8.38
CA MET A 347 3.47 22.50 -8.77
C MET A 347 2.63 22.29 -10.04
N GLU A 348 3.04 21.39 -10.91
CA GLU A 348 2.35 21.10 -12.17
C GLU A 348 2.16 19.61 -12.36
N ASN A 349 0.92 19.16 -12.59
CA ASN A 349 0.55 17.77 -12.84
C ASN A 349 1.29 16.77 -11.93
N PRO A 350 1.28 16.94 -10.58
CA PRO A 350 1.97 16.03 -9.69
C PRO A 350 1.39 14.63 -9.83
N MET A 351 2.20 13.62 -9.49
CA MET A 351 1.70 12.26 -9.33
C MET A 351 0.59 12.22 -8.28
N THR A 352 -0.47 11.49 -8.57
CA THR A 352 -1.58 11.32 -7.62
C THR A 352 -1.11 10.57 -6.38
N ALA A 353 -1.86 10.66 -5.27
CA ALA A 353 -1.58 9.88 -4.07
C ALA A 353 -2.77 9.00 -3.69
N CYS A 354 -2.52 7.77 -3.23
CA CYS A 354 -3.58 6.88 -2.74
C CYS A 354 -3.97 7.21 -1.30
N GLY A 355 -3.06 7.00 -0.35
CA GLY A 355 -3.33 7.17 1.08
C GLY A 355 -2.31 6.52 2.02
N CYS A 356 -1.39 5.72 1.48
CA CYS A 356 -0.36 5.01 2.25
C CYS A 356 0.98 5.76 2.35
N PHE A 357 1.03 7.05 1.98
CA PHE A 357 2.26 7.85 2.04
C PHE A 357 2.83 7.96 3.47
N GLU A 358 4.16 7.97 3.57
CA GLU A 358 4.89 8.21 4.83
C GLU A 358 4.84 9.69 5.23
N CYS A 359 4.95 10.58 4.25
CA CYS A 359 4.94 12.01 4.45
C CYS A 359 4.03 12.71 3.43
N ILE A 360 3.55 13.91 3.79
CA ILE A 360 2.86 14.81 2.87
C ILE A 360 3.70 16.08 2.72
N MET A 361 3.92 16.47 1.47
CA MET A 361 4.44 17.78 1.12
C MET A 361 3.29 18.73 0.80
N MET A 362 3.39 19.97 1.24
CA MET A 362 2.44 21.04 0.88
C MET A 362 3.17 22.36 0.71
N ILE A 363 2.78 23.14 -0.30
CA ILE A 363 3.28 24.50 -0.50
C ILE A 363 2.83 25.43 0.63
N ILE A 364 3.74 26.27 1.09
CA ILE A 364 3.48 27.45 1.92
C ILE A 364 3.85 28.68 1.07
N PRO A 365 2.88 29.27 0.35
CA PRO A 365 3.14 30.34 -0.61
C PRO A 365 3.90 31.53 -0.01
N GLU A 366 3.52 31.93 1.21
CA GLU A 366 4.11 33.06 1.92
C GLU A 366 5.60 32.84 2.23
N ALA A 367 6.01 31.60 2.45
CA ALA A 367 7.39 31.21 2.71
C ALA A 367 8.18 30.85 1.43
N ASN A 368 7.55 30.94 0.26
CA ASN A 368 8.13 30.57 -1.04
C ASN A 368 8.74 29.15 -1.04
N GLY A 369 8.11 28.23 -0.31
CA GLY A 369 8.66 26.90 -0.04
C GLY A 369 7.60 25.85 0.29
N PHE A 370 8.05 24.69 0.74
CA PHE A 370 7.22 23.54 1.08
C PHE A 370 7.42 23.11 2.53
N MET A 371 6.35 22.69 3.18
CA MET A 371 6.42 21.94 4.42
C MET A 371 6.36 20.43 4.16
N ILE A 372 6.99 19.62 5.02
CA ILE A 372 6.93 18.16 4.99
C ILE A 372 6.47 17.64 6.35
N VAL A 373 5.28 17.04 6.39
CA VAL A 373 4.72 16.45 7.61
C VAL A 373 4.72 14.93 7.53
N SER A 374 5.23 14.25 8.56
CA SER A 374 5.24 12.79 8.65
C SER A 374 3.93 12.24 9.21
N ARG A 375 3.59 10.98 8.88
CA ARG A 375 2.38 10.30 9.38
C ARG A 375 2.33 10.19 10.90
N GLU A 376 3.49 10.03 11.53
CA GLU A 376 3.63 9.89 12.98
C GLU A 376 3.49 11.24 13.71
N ASP A 377 3.60 12.35 12.99
CA ASP A 377 3.42 13.69 13.56
C ASP A 377 1.93 14.03 13.66
N THR A 378 1.45 14.07 14.91
CA THR A 378 0.06 14.43 15.23
C THR A 378 -0.14 15.92 15.52
N GLY A 379 0.92 16.73 15.40
CA GLY A 379 0.92 18.16 15.66
C GLY A 379 0.18 18.98 14.61
N MET A 380 -0.01 20.26 14.93
CA MET A 380 -0.48 21.25 13.96
C MET A 380 0.70 21.72 13.11
N THR A 381 0.45 21.87 11.80
CA THR A 381 1.44 22.42 10.86
C THR A 381 1.18 23.90 10.59
N PRO A 382 2.16 24.65 10.07
CA PRO A 382 1.94 26.03 9.61
C PRO A 382 0.80 26.21 8.61
N ALA A 383 0.39 25.16 7.89
CA ALA A 383 -0.77 25.18 7.00
C ALA A 383 -2.13 25.15 7.74
N GLY A 384 -2.16 25.18 9.08
CA GLY A 384 -3.38 25.13 9.87
C GLY A 384 -4.08 23.77 9.84
N MET A 385 -3.37 22.71 9.42
CA MET A 385 -3.91 21.36 9.27
C MET A 385 -2.97 20.32 9.90
N THR A 386 -3.55 19.24 10.41
CA THR A 386 -2.80 18.05 10.85
C THR A 386 -2.51 17.13 9.66
N PHE A 387 -1.60 16.16 9.82
CA PHE A 387 -1.36 15.12 8.81
C PHE A 387 -2.67 14.44 8.36
N SER A 388 -3.56 14.12 9.30
CA SER A 388 -4.81 13.41 8.98
C SER A 388 -5.77 14.25 8.13
N THR A 389 -5.81 15.57 8.35
CA THR A 389 -6.59 16.49 7.53
C THR A 389 -6.01 16.59 6.12
N LEU A 390 -4.69 16.76 6.01
CA LEU A 390 -3.98 16.83 4.73
C LEU A 390 -4.11 15.53 3.93
N ALA A 391 -4.04 14.38 4.60
CA ALA A 391 -4.20 13.08 3.98
C ALA A 391 -5.58 12.92 3.30
N GLY A 392 -6.62 13.53 3.89
CA GLY A 392 -7.95 13.59 3.30
C GLY A 392 -8.04 14.48 2.05
N MET A 393 -7.14 15.45 1.90
CA MET A 393 -7.08 16.34 0.73
C MET A 393 -6.25 15.80 -0.43
N CYS A 394 -5.13 15.13 -0.14
CA CYS A 394 -4.21 14.65 -1.19
C CYS A 394 -4.46 13.21 -1.62
N GLY A 395 -5.12 12.40 -0.78
CA GLY A 395 -5.41 11.00 -1.08
C GLY A 395 -6.53 10.81 -2.12
N GLY A 396 -6.76 9.55 -2.49
CA GLY A 396 -7.89 9.17 -3.36
C GLY A 396 -7.59 9.18 -4.87
N GLY A 397 -6.34 9.40 -5.28
CA GLY A 397 -5.94 9.30 -6.69
C GLY A 397 -6.23 10.55 -7.52
N ILE A 398 -6.23 11.74 -6.89
CA ILE A 398 -6.45 13.03 -7.55
C ILE A 398 -5.10 13.76 -7.70
N GLN A 399 -4.93 14.54 -8.76
CA GLN A 399 -3.78 15.45 -8.89
C GLN A 399 -4.07 16.74 -8.12
N THR A 400 -3.24 17.06 -7.14
CA THR A 400 -3.39 18.24 -6.30
C THR A 400 -2.12 19.11 -6.41
N PRO A 401 -2.04 20.03 -7.39
CA PRO A 401 -0.91 20.95 -7.50
C PRO A 401 -0.56 21.62 -6.16
N GLY A 402 0.70 21.54 -5.76
CA GLY A 402 1.18 22.06 -4.48
C GLY A 402 0.99 21.11 -3.28
N VAL A 403 0.36 19.94 -3.43
CA VAL A 403 0.24 18.93 -2.37
C VAL A 403 0.55 17.53 -2.90
N MET A 404 1.48 16.81 -2.27
CA MET A 404 1.93 15.49 -2.76
C MET A 404 2.27 14.56 -1.60
N GLY A 405 1.77 13.33 -1.67
CA GLY A 405 2.22 12.24 -0.79
C GLY A 405 3.54 11.66 -1.26
N ILE A 406 4.49 11.45 -0.34
CA ILE A 406 5.83 10.92 -0.64
C ILE A 406 6.28 9.86 0.38
N GLY A 407 7.23 9.02 -0.04
CA GLY A 407 8.03 8.20 0.87
C GLY A 407 9.18 9.04 1.44
N LYS A 408 9.59 8.81 2.69
CA LYS A 408 10.57 9.67 3.38
C LYS A 408 11.93 9.72 2.68
N TYR A 409 12.36 8.60 2.09
CA TYR A 409 13.62 8.51 1.36
C TYR A 409 13.63 9.28 0.03
N TYR A 410 12.48 9.73 -0.48
CA TYR A 410 12.43 10.55 -1.70
C TYR A 410 13.03 11.94 -1.43
N ILE A 411 12.98 12.42 -0.19
CA ILE A 411 13.58 13.69 0.24
C ILE A 411 15.08 13.73 -0.05
N LEU A 412 15.74 12.57 0.04
CA LEU A 412 17.18 12.42 -0.19
C LEU A 412 17.56 12.33 -1.68
N SER A 413 16.58 12.28 -2.58
CA SER A 413 16.80 12.12 -4.01
C SER A 413 17.41 13.36 -4.65
N LYS A 414 18.25 13.17 -5.69
CA LYS A 414 18.70 14.28 -6.55
C LYS A 414 17.56 14.83 -7.43
N LYS A 415 16.51 14.03 -7.65
CA LYS A 415 15.29 14.39 -8.39
C LYS A 415 14.16 14.90 -7.51
N PHE A 416 14.38 14.97 -6.20
CA PHE A 416 13.39 15.49 -5.24
C PHE A 416 12.93 16.88 -5.67
N ILE A 417 11.70 16.98 -6.19
CA ILE A 417 11.07 18.22 -6.72
C ILE A 417 12.07 19.14 -7.44
N SER A 418 12.96 18.57 -8.27
CA SER A 418 14.10 19.31 -8.81
C SER A 418 13.68 20.44 -9.76
N ALA A 419 12.50 20.33 -10.38
CA ALA A 419 11.93 21.40 -11.19
C ALA A 419 11.52 22.63 -10.35
N ASP A 420 11.20 22.42 -9.07
CA ASP A 420 10.67 23.46 -8.18
C ASP A 420 11.74 24.04 -7.24
N GLY A 421 12.98 23.56 -7.32
CA GLY A 421 14.12 24.05 -6.54
C GLY A 421 14.65 23.08 -5.49
N GLY A 422 14.13 21.85 -5.47
CA GLY A 422 14.69 20.78 -4.65
C GLY A 422 14.60 21.02 -3.15
N PHE A 423 15.52 20.41 -2.41
CA PHE A 423 15.52 20.46 -0.94
C PHE A 423 15.69 21.86 -0.36
N LYS A 424 16.27 22.81 -1.12
CA LYS A 424 16.39 24.23 -0.71
C LYS A 424 15.04 24.92 -0.50
N ARG A 425 13.95 24.33 -1.03
CA ARG A 425 12.58 24.81 -0.83
C ARG A 425 11.91 24.29 0.43
N VAL A 426 12.48 23.31 1.13
CA VAL A 426 11.87 22.79 2.36
C VAL A 426 12.07 23.85 3.44
N VAL A 427 10.98 24.38 3.98
CA VAL A 427 11.01 25.45 5.01
C VAL A 427 10.56 24.97 6.38
N TRP A 428 9.81 23.88 6.42
CA TRP A 428 9.30 23.26 7.64
C TRP A 428 9.30 21.75 7.50
N MET A 429 9.70 21.03 8.55
CA MET A 429 9.69 19.57 8.57
C MET A 429 9.31 19.04 9.95
N SER A 430 8.53 17.96 10.02
CA SER A 430 8.25 17.29 11.29
C SER A 430 9.53 16.95 12.04
N LYS A 431 9.57 17.24 13.35
CA LYS A 431 10.77 17.04 14.17
C LYS A 431 11.24 15.58 14.20
N ASN A 432 10.32 14.63 14.31
CA ASN A 432 10.65 13.21 14.29
C ASN A 432 11.33 12.79 12.97
N LEU A 433 10.98 13.43 11.85
CA LEU A 433 11.61 13.18 10.55
C LEU A 433 13.03 13.75 10.52
N LYS A 434 13.24 14.97 11.02
CA LYS A 434 14.58 15.57 11.18
C LYS A 434 15.47 14.71 12.08
N ASP A 435 14.95 14.25 13.21
CA ASP A 435 15.71 13.47 14.20
C ASP A 435 16.08 12.07 13.68
N THR A 436 15.14 11.39 12.99
CA THR A 436 15.34 10.01 12.54
C THR A 436 16.16 9.89 11.27
N MET A 437 16.22 10.94 10.45
CA MET A 437 17.00 10.98 9.20
C MET A 437 18.10 12.05 9.24
N HIS A 438 18.55 12.43 10.45
CA HIS A 438 19.47 13.54 10.64
C HIS A 438 20.73 13.41 9.79
N ASP A 439 21.40 12.27 9.86
CA ASP A 439 22.68 12.06 9.18
C ASP A 439 22.51 12.07 7.67
N GLU A 440 21.44 11.48 7.15
CA GLU A 440 21.14 11.47 5.72
C GLU A 440 20.75 12.85 5.20
N LEU A 441 19.95 13.61 5.97
CA LEU A 441 19.56 14.98 5.64
C LEU A 441 20.76 15.93 5.70
N GLN A 442 21.64 15.76 6.68
CA GLN A 442 22.88 16.53 6.78
C GLN A 442 23.79 16.26 5.59
N ALA A 443 23.98 15.00 5.20
CA ALA A 443 24.72 14.64 4.00
C ALA A 443 24.08 15.22 2.72
N LEU A 444 22.74 15.29 2.65
CA LEU A 444 22.03 15.98 1.57
C LEU A 444 22.33 17.49 1.57
N CYS A 445 22.27 18.16 2.72
CA CYS A 445 22.58 19.57 2.90
C CYS A 445 24.00 19.91 2.41
N GLU A 446 24.99 19.11 2.80
CA GLU A 446 26.36 19.22 2.32
C GLU A 446 26.46 19.05 0.80
N ARG A 447 25.78 18.03 0.26
CA ARG A 447 25.79 17.72 -1.17
C ARG A 447 25.20 18.82 -2.04
N ILE A 448 24.19 19.55 -1.55
CA ILE A 448 23.57 20.67 -2.29
C ILE A 448 24.25 22.03 -2.03
N GLY A 449 25.36 22.04 -1.27
CA GLY A 449 26.14 23.22 -0.95
C GLY A 449 25.51 24.13 0.10
N GLU A 450 24.63 23.61 0.96
CA GLU A 450 23.94 24.35 2.02
C GLU A 450 24.08 23.59 3.36
N PRO A 451 25.29 23.45 3.93
CA PRO A 451 25.55 22.57 5.09
C PRO A 451 24.74 22.95 6.33
N ASP A 452 24.41 24.23 6.51
CA ASP A 452 23.65 24.73 7.65
C ASP A 452 22.12 24.72 7.40
N LEU A 453 21.64 24.23 6.24
CA LEU A 453 20.23 24.34 5.87
C LEU A 453 19.30 23.61 6.84
N LEU A 454 19.72 22.47 7.40
CA LEU A 454 18.88 21.70 8.31
C LEU A 454 18.50 22.50 9.58
N ASP A 455 19.39 23.38 10.05
CA ASP A 455 19.16 24.30 11.17
C ASP A 455 18.28 25.50 10.79
N LYS A 456 18.14 25.78 9.50
CA LYS A 456 17.29 26.84 8.96
C LYS A 456 15.87 26.35 8.64
N ILE A 457 15.63 25.04 8.66
CA ILE A 457 14.31 24.44 8.47
C ILE A 457 13.59 24.38 9.82
N ALA A 458 12.43 25.03 9.93
CA ALA A 458 11.61 25.01 11.13
C ALA A 458 11.00 23.62 11.38
N ASP A 459 10.54 23.37 12.60
CA ASP A 459 9.74 22.21 12.96
C ASP A 459 8.61 22.60 13.92
N GLY A 460 7.77 21.64 14.32
CA GLY A 460 6.63 21.87 15.19
C GLY A 460 6.96 22.39 16.60
N THR A 461 8.24 22.38 17.02
CA THR A 461 8.69 23.01 18.27
C THR A 461 9.05 24.48 18.11
N ILE A 462 9.20 24.95 16.86
CA ILE A 462 9.61 26.31 16.49
C ILE A 462 8.41 27.11 15.96
N ALA A 463 7.66 26.54 15.02
CA ALA A 463 6.56 27.22 14.35
C ALA A 463 5.41 26.27 14.04
N THR A 464 4.20 26.69 14.38
CA THR A 464 2.94 25.99 14.03
C THR A 464 1.98 26.89 13.24
N THR A 465 2.37 28.13 12.98
CA THR A 465 1.65 29.10 12.15
C THR A 465 2.57 29.68 11.07
N VAL A 466 1.98 30.26 10.01
CA VAL A 466 2.76 30.92 8.94
C VAL A 466 3.54 32.12 9.48
N GLU A 467 2.96 32.90 10.40
CA GLU A 467 3.60 34.09 10.97
C GLU A 467 4.87 33.73 11.75
N GLU A 468 4.80 32.72 12.62
CA GLU A 468 5.97 32.19 13.35
C GLU A 468 7.02 31.63 12.38
N LEU A 469 6.58 30.92 11.35
CA LEU A 469 7.46 30.33 10.34
C LEU A 469 8.24 31.42 9.60
N LEU A 470 7.57 32.47 9.11
CA LEU A 470 8.21 33.56 8.37
C LEU A 470 9.26 34.27 9.23
N ALA A 471 8.91 34.62 10.48
CA ALA A 471 9.85 35.27 11.40
C ALA A 471 11.12 34.44 11.60
N PHE A 472 10.98 33.12 11.78
CA PHE A 472 12.12 32.22 11.91
C PHE A 472 12.96 32.12 10.63
N LEU A 473 12.33 31.98 9.46
CA LEU A 473 13.03 31.86 8.18
C LEU A 473 13.81 33.13 7.84
N GLU A 474 13.27 34.31 8.16
CA GLU A 474 13.94 35.60 8.00
C GLU A 474 15.14 35.72 8.94
N GLU A 475 14.97 35.38 10.23
CA GLU A 475 16.07 35.38 11.21
C GLU A 475 17.23 34.46 10.77
N LYS A 476 16.88 33.27 10.26
CA LYS A 476 17.86 32.26 9.82
C LYS A 476 18.42 32.50 8.43
N GLY A 477 17.89 33.47 7.68
CA GLY A 477 18.26 33.72 6.29
C GLY A 477 18.07 32.47 5.42
N HIS A 478 16.87 31.89 5.45
CA HIS A 478 16.55 30.68 4.70
C HIS A 478 16.61 30.92 3.18
N PRO A 479 17.28 30.06 2.39
CA PRO A 479 17.51 30.32 0.95
C PRO A 479 16.22 30.47 0.15
N ALA A 480 15.16 29.72 0.49
CA ALA A 480 13.87 29.78 -0.21
C ALA A 480 13.29 31.20 -0.34
N LEU A 481 13.51 32.09 0.63
CA LEU A 481 13.00 33.47 0.61
C LEU A 481 13.63 34.32 -0.51
N SER A 482 14.81 33.92 -0.99
CA SER A 482 15.56 34.63 -2.04
C SER A 482 15.50 33.97 -3.42
N MET A 483 14.91 32.77 -3.50
CA MET A 483 14.76 32.04 -4.75
C MET A 483 13.62 32.64 -5.59
N PRO A 484 13.56 32.37 -6.92
CA PRO A 484 12.44 32.78 -7.75
C PRO A 484 11.08 32.36 -7.14
N PRO A 485 9.99 33.12 -7.35
CA PRO A 485 8.67 32.70 -6.88
C PRO A 485 8.24 31.34 -7.43
N LEU A 486 7.59 30.52 -6.60
CA LEU A 486 6.95 29.26 -7.01
C LEU A 486 5.62 29.47 -7.75
N LEU A 487 5.00 30.64 -7.60
CA LEU A 487 3.70 31.03 -8.15
C LEU A 487 3.80 32.32 -8.96
#